data_AF-A0A1Y0BD80-F1
#
_entry.id   AF-A0A1Y0BD80-F1
#
_cell.length_a   1.000
_cell.length_b   1.000
_cell.length_c   1.000
_cell.angle_alpha   90.00
_cell.angle_beta   90.00
_cell.angle_gamma   90.00
#
_symmetry.space_group_name_H-M   'P 1'
#
loop_
_entity.id
_entity.type
_entity.pdbx_description
1 polymer ?
#
loop_
_entity_poly.entity_id
_entity_poly.type
_entity_poly.pdbx_seq_one_letter_code
_entity_poly.pdbx_strand_id
1 'polypeptide(L)' 'MVNLKGKSIPERVNALISIAHPDDREVLEKQARTHGLLPRRFL' A
#
# COMPACT_ATOMS: atom_id res chain seq x y z
N MET A 1 6.40 -13.99 1.70
CA MET A 1 7.38 -13.13 2.41
C MET A 1 7.73 -11.96 1.49
N VAL A 2 7.73 -10.71 1.98
CA VAL A 2 8.04 -9.52 1.16
C VAL A 2 9.31 -8.84 1.66
N ASN A 3 10.23 -8.53 0.75
CA ASN A 3 11.39 -7.71 1.08
C ASN A 3 11.00 -6.22 1.07
N LEU A 4 11.25 -5.54 2.18
CA LEU A 4 10.97 -4.11 2.37
C LEU A 4 12.23 -3.25 2.40
N LYS A 5 13.42 -3.86 2.47
CA LYS A 5 14.69 -3.13 2.57
C LYS A 5 14.96 -2.39 1.25
N GLY A 6 15.22 -1.09 1.33
CA GLY A 6 15.50 -0.24 0.17
C GLY A 6 14.28 0.27 -0.59
N LYS A 7 13.05 -0.10 -0.18
CA LYS A 7 11.81 0.38 -0.79
C LYS A 7 11.35 1.71 -0.20
N SER A 8 10.85 2.59 -1.04
CA SER A 8 10.16 3.83 -0.65
C SER A 8 8.86 3.53 0.08
N ILE A 9 8.30 4.51 0.82
CA ILE A 9 7.03 4.32 1.55
C ILE A 9 5.90 3.78 0.64
N PRO A 10 5.65 4.32 -0.57
CA PRO A 10 4.61 3.77 -1.45
C PRO A 10 4.89 2.33 -1.87
N GLU A 11 6.15 1.98 -2.13
CA GLU A 11 6.55 0.63 -2.52
C GLU A 11 6.39 -0.37 -1.36
N ARG A 12 6.66 0.06 -0.12
CA ARG A 12 6.42 -0.74 1.08
C ARG A 12 4.93 -0.97 1.29
N VAL A 13 4.11 0.06 1.13
CA VAL A 13 2.65 -0.05 1.23
C VAL A 13 2.11 -1.03 0.20
N ASN A 14 2.48 -0.88 -1.08
CA ASN A 14 2.05 -1.80 -2.14
C ASN A 14 2.51 -3.25 -1.86
N ALA A 15 3.73 -3.44 -1.34
CA ALA A 15 4.23 -4.76 -0.97
C ALA A 15 3.49 -5.38 0.22
N LEU A 16 3.02 -4.56 1.18
CA LEU A 16 2.22 -5.04 2.31
C LEU A 16 0.78 -5.38 1.88
N ILE A 17 0.18 -4.57 1.03
CA ILE A 17 -1.18 -4.81 0.51
C ILE A 17 -1.21 -6.06 -0.38
N SER A 18 -0.16 -6.33 -1.16
CA SER A 18 -0.12 -7.49 -2.05
C SER A 18 -0.12 -8.85 -1.33
N ILE A 19 0.31 -8.90 -0.07
CA ILE A 19 0.24 -10.10 0.78
C ILE A 19 -1.00 -10.14 1.68
N ALA A 20 -1.80 -9.07 1.71
CA ALA A 20 -3.06 -9.05 2.44
C ALA A 20 -4.13 -9.90 1.74
N HIS A 21 -5.15 -10.29 2.52
CA HIS A 21 -6.34 -10.98 2.01
C HIS A 21 -7.03 -10.13 0.94
N PRO A 22 -7.52 -10.71 -0.18
CA PRO A 22 -8.09 -9.95 -1.30
C PRO A 22 -9.20 -8.99 -0.89
N ASP A 23 -10.05 -9.37 0.07
CA ASP A 23 -11.16 -8.53 0.53
C ASP A 23 -10.71 -7.26 1.27
N ASP A 24 -9.54 -7.30 1.92
CA ASP A 24 -9.01 -6.18 2.70
C ASP A 24 -8.20 -5.19 1.85
N ARG A 25 -7.78 -5.57 0.63
CA ARG A 25 -6.83 -4.78 -0.17
C ARG A 25 -7.36 -3.39 -0.51
N GLU A 26 -8.64 -3.30 -0.89
CA GLU A 26 -9.27 -2.03 -1.24
C GLU A 26 -9.31 -1.08 -0.04
N VAL A 27 -9.69 -1.60 1.14
CA VAL A 27 -9.75 -0.83 2.39
C VAL A 27 -8.36 -0.33 2.77
N LEU A 28 -7.34 -1.20 2.70
CA LEU A 28 -5.95 -0.86 3.02
C LEU A 28 -5.38 0.19 2.04
N GLU A 29 -5.65 0.07 0.73
CA GLU A 29 -5.26 1.09 -0.25
C GLU A 29 -5.91 2.44 0.05
N LYS A 30 -7.21 2.43 0.36
CA LYS A 30 -7.96 3.66 0.68
C LYS A 30 -7.42 4.32 1.94
N GLN A 31 -7.17 3.55 2.99
CA GLN A 31 -6.54 4.03 4.22
C GLN A 31 -5.16 4.61 3.93
N ALA A 32 -4.32 3.91 3.18
CA ALA A 32 -2.99 4.40 2.83
C ALA A 32 -3.03 5.75 2.09
N ARG A 33 -4.03 5.97 1.22
CA ARG A 33 -4.22 7.29 0.58
C ARG A 33 -4.72 8.35 1.55
N THR A 34 -5.67 8.02 2.43
CA THR A 34 -6.19 8.95 3.45
C THR A 34 -5.08 9.40 4.41
N HIS A 35 -4.18 8.50 4.78
CA HIS A 35 -3.04 8.78 5.66
C HIS A 35 -1.82 9.36 4.91
N GLY A 36 -1.90 9.60 3.60
CA GLY A 36 -0.79 10.17 2.82
C GLY A 36 0.39 9.23 2.58
N LEU A 37 0.24 7.92 2.83
CA LEU A 37 1.26 6.90 2.58
C LEU A 37 1.35 6.54 1.08
N LEU A 38 0.23 6.65 0.37
CA LEU A 38 0.16 6.58 -1.09
C LEU A 38 -0.18 7.96 -1.66
N PRO A 39 0.40 8.33 -2.82
CA PRO A 39 -0.01 9.54 -3.52
C PRO A 39 -1.49 9.45 -3.91
N ARG A 40 -2.18 10.60 -3.92
CA ARG A 40 -3.52 10.68 -4.49
C ARG A 40 -3.44 10.26 -5.95
N ARG A 41 -4.24 9.27 -6.33
CA ARG A 41 -4.38 8.86 -7.73
C ARG A 41 -4.92 10.08 -8.49
N PHE A 42 -4.05 10.74 -9.25
CA PHE A 42 -4.48 11.68 -10.26
C PHE A 42 -5.11 10.82 -11.36
N LEU A 43 -6.45 10.79 -11.39
CA LEU A 43 -7.23 10.26 -12.50
C LEU A 43 -7.09 11.19 -13.70
#